data_AF-D8LYI8-F1
#
_entry.id   AF-D8LYI8-F1
#
_cell.length_a   1.000
_cell.length_b   1.000
_cell.length_c   1.000
_cell.angle_alpha   90.00
_cell.angle_beta   90.00
_cell.angle_gamma   90.00
#
_symmetry.space_group_name_H-M   'P 1'
#
loop_
_entity.id
_entity.type
_entity.pdbx_description
1 polymer ?
#
loop_
_entity_poly.entity_id
_entity_poly.type
_entity_poly.pdbx_seq_one_letter_code
_entity_poly.pdbx_strand_id
1 'polypeptide(L)'
;MESGVSEDAMNGHIQLMLPGRTACFQCIPPVAVSSGMDESQIRRNGACTASLPTTMGIIAGLLAQNTLKYLLGFGQVSYYLGFNSLTNHFPTGLLLPCKDCENPDCLLLQKQYAGKWKPQVWERKVVVEESTEEAEWGITYLYKNGIVP
;
A
#
# COMPACT_ATOMS: atom_id res chain seq x y z
N MET A 1 1.74 9.73 1.10
CA MET A 1 1.08 8.53 0.55
C MET A 1 0.42 8.98 -0.73
N GLU A 2 0.62 8.27 -1.82
CA GLU A 2 -0.01 8.54 -3.11
C GLU A 2 -1.08 7.48 -3.41
N SER A 3 -1.82 7.72 -4.48
CA SER A 3 -2.82 6.78 -4.96
C SER A 3 -3.00 7.00 -6.45
N GLY A 4 -3.29 5.92 -7.18
CA GLY A 4 -3.59 5.99 -8.60
C GLY A 4 -4.71 5.04 -8.99
N VAL A 5 -5.47 5.43 -10.01
CA VAL A 5 -6.48 4.60 -10.67
C VAL A 5 -6.10 4.54 -12.15
N SER A 6 -6.26 3.38 -12.77
CA SER A 6 -5.95 3.18 -14.19
C SER A 6 -6.97 3.87 -15.11
N GLU A 7 -6.57 4.10 -16.36
CA GLU A 7 -7.42 4.81 -17.32
C GLU A 7 -8.72 4.07 -17.70
N ASP A 8 -8.73 2.75 -17.53
CA ASP A 8 -9.90 1.88 -17.72
C ASP A 8 -10.78 1.78 -16.46
N ALA A 9 -10.39 2.43 -15.36
CA ALA A 9 -11.01 2.38 -14.04
C ALA A 9 -11.12 0.97 -13.42
N MET A 10 -10.41 -0.03 -13.93
CA MET A 10 -10.50 -1.41 -13.42
C MET A 10 -9.41 -1.73 -12.40
N ASN A 11 -8.38 -0.90 -12.29
CA ASN A 11 -7.25 -1.13 -11.40
C ASN A 11 -6.89 0.13 -10.63
N GLY A 12 -6.20 -0.04 -9.51
CA GLY A 12 -5.64 1.06 -8.76
C GLY A 12 -4.59 0.61 -7.76
N HIS A 13 -3.96 1.57 -7.10
CA HIS A 13 -2.97 1.28 -6.07
C HIS A 13 -2.85 2.43 -5.07
N ILE A 14 -2.25 2.12 -3.92
CA ILE A 14 -1.71 3.07 -2.96
C ILE A 14 -0.27 2.67 -2.62
N GLN A 15 0.56 3.65 -2.30
CA GLN A 15 1.94 3.44 -1.91
C GLN A 15 2.39 4.46 -0.83
N LEU A 16 3.24 3.97 0.07
CA LEU A 16 3.79 4.78 1.15
C LEU A 16 5.21 5.18 0.77
N MET A 17 5.37 6.42 0.33
CA MET A 17 6.67 7.04 0.09
C MET A 17 7.27 7.59 1.39
N LEU A 18 8.35 6.97 1.83
CA LEU A 18 9.22 7.42 2.91
C LEU A 18 10.60 7.70 2.30
N PRO A 19 10.94 8.96 2.03
CA PRO A 19 12.19 9.32 1.36
C PRO A 19 13.42 8.66 1.99
N GLY A 20 14.25 8.00 1.17
CA GLY A 20 15.44 7.28 1.59
C GLY A 20 15.20 5.88 2.17
N ARG A 21 13.95 5.48 2.41
CA ARG A 21 13.57 4.18 2.98
C ARG A 21 12.77 3.32 2.00
N THR A 22 11.83 3.94 1.30
CA THR A 22 11.06 3.34 0.19
C THR A 22 11.26 4.13 -1.10
N ALA A 23 10.90 3.54 -2.24
CA ALA A 23 10.97 4.18 -3.54
C ALA A 23 10.22 5.51 -3.54
N CYS A 24 10.88 6.58 -3.97
CA CYS A 24 10.21 7.83 -4.31
C CYS A 24 9.62 7.73 -5.73
N PHE A 25 8.81 8.70 -6.13
CA PHE A 25 8.18 8.71 -7.46
C PHE A 25 9.21 8.68 -8.61
N GLN A 26 10.36 9.33 -8.43
CA GLN A 26 11.46 9.33 -9.42
C GLN A 26 12.37 8.10 -9.34
N CYS A 27 12.19 7.19 -8.36
CA CYS A 27 12.89 5.91 -8.38
C CYS A 27 12.31 4.95 -9.43
N ILE A 28 11.02 5.08 -9.71
CA ILE A 28 10.28 4.24 -10.68
C ILE A 28 9.38 5.16 -11.50
N PRO A 29 9.96 6.06 -12.32
CA PRO A 29 9.18 7.00 -13.09
C PRO A 29 8.33 6.25 -14.13
N PRO A 30 7.07 6.66 -14.35
CA PRO A 30 6.30 6.13 -15.47
C PRO A 30 6.99 6.51 -16.79
N VAL A 31 6.79 5.69 -17.83
CA VAL A 31 7.46 5.84 -19.13
C VAL A 31 7.28 7.25 -19.71
N ALA A 32 6.11 7.85 -19.54
CA ALA A 32 5.82 9.22 -19.98
C ALA A 32 6.82 10.24 -19.41
N VAL A 33 7.14 10.12 -18.12
CA VAL A 33 8.05 11.03 -17.41
C VAL A 33 9.49 10.73 -17.78
N SER A 34 9.88 9.45 -17.90
CA SER A 34 11.26 9.08 -18.22
C SER A 34 11.66 9.36 -19.67
N SER A 35 10.71 9.34 -20.62
CA SER A 35 10.96 9.71 -22.01
C SER A 35 10.94 11.23 -22.26
N GLY A 36 10.66 12.04 -21.22
CA GLY A 36 10.50 13.49 -21.36
C GLY A 36 9.33 13.89 -22.26
N MET A 37 8.39 12.97 -22.50
CA MET A 37 7.20 13.23 -23.28
C MET A 37 6.25 14.11 -22.47
N ASP A 38 5.65 15.10 -23.14
CA ASP A 38 4.58 15.88 -22.53
C ASP A 38 3.35 14.98 -22.34
N GLU A 39 2.82 14.92 -21.11
CA GLU A 39 1.61 14.15 -20.78
C GLU A 39 0.42 14.54 -21.67
N SER A 40 0.41 15.77 -22.19
CA SER A 40 -0.60 16.24 -23.14
C SER A 40 -0.64 15.41 -24.44
N GLN A 41 0.49 14.82 -24.85
CA GLN A 41 0.59 14.00 -26.06
C GLN A 41 0.02 12.58 -25.87
N ILE A 42 -0.10 12.12 -24.61
CA ILE A 42 -0.70 10.82 -24.27
C ILE A 42 -2.23 10.95 -24.21
N ARG A 43 -2.74 12.13 -23.81
CA ARG A 43 -4.18 12.39 -23.79
C ARG A 43 -4.76 12.43 -25.21
N ARG A 44 -5.73 11.55 -25.48
CA ARG A 44 -6.57 11.68 -26.69
C ARG A 44 -7.60 12.79 -26.49
N ASN A 45 -7.47 13.86 -27.26
CA ASN A 45 -8.45 14.95 -27.31
C ASN A 45 -9.85 14.40 -27.68
N GLY A 46 -10.85 14.63 -26.82
CA GLY A 46 -12.23 14.20 -27.01
C GLY A 46 -12.60 12.83 -26.40
N ALA A 47 -11.64 12.09 -25.83
CA ALA A 47 -11.90 10.87 -25.07
C ALA A 47 -11.72 11.12 -23.57
N CYS A 48 -12.76 10.85 -22.77
CA CYS A 48 -12.63 10.86 -21.32
C CYS A 48 -12.02 9.53 -20.85
N THR A 49 -11.12 9.60 -19.89
CA THR A 49 -10.70 8.45 -19.09
C THR A 49 -11.92 7.82 -18.43
N ALA A 50 -12.02 6.50 -18.44
CA ALA A 50 -13.10 5.83 -17.73
C ALA A 50 -12.95 6.15 -16.24
N SER A 51 -14.06 6.43 -15.58
CA SER A 51 -14.11 6.65 -14.14
C SER A 51 -15.25 5.85 -13.58
N LEU A 52 -14.91 4.89 -12.70
CA LEU A 52 -15.88 4.07 -12.02
C LEU A 52 -15.86 4.47 -10.53
N PRO A 53 -16.97 5.01 -9.99
CA PRO A 53 -17.02 5.46 -8.60
C PRO A 53 -16.66 4.38 -7.58
N THR A 54 -16.90 3.10 -7.92
CA THR A 54 -16.55 1.96 -7.07
C THR A 54 -15.04 1.83 -6.89
N THR A 55 -14.25 1.85 -7.98
CA THR A 55 -12.79 1.75 -7.91
C THR A 55 -12.18 2.95 -7.18
N MET A 56 -12.68 4.16 -7.46
CA MET A 56 -12.24 5.36 -6.74
C MET A 56 -12.55 5.29 -5.25
N GLY A 57 -13.75 4.82 -4.88
CA GLY A 57 -14.16 4.62 -3.48
C GLY A 57 -13.30 3.58 -2.75
N ILE A 58 -13.01 2.45 -3.40
CA ILE A 58 -12.14 1.40 -2.84
C ILE A 58 -10.73 1.95 -2.58
N ILE A 59 -10.12 2.59 -3.59
CA ILE A 59 -8.77 3.14 -3.46
C ILE A 59 -8.70 4.24 -2.39
N ALA A 60 -9.70 5.14 -2.34
CA ALA A 60 -9.78 6.17 -1.31
C ALA A 60 -9.94 5.57 0.10
N GLY A 61 -10.78 4.53 0.25
CA GLY A 61 -10.94 3.82 1.51
C GLY A 61 -9.65 3.13 1.97
N LEU A 62 -8.95 2.46 1.06
CA LEU A 62 -7.66 1.84 1.34
C LEU A 62 -6.59 2.88 1.72
N LEU A 63 -6.55 4.01 1.02
CA LEU A 63 -5.64 5.12 1.29
C LEU A 63 -5.87 5.71 2.69
N ALA A 64 -7.13 6.03 3.02
CA ALA A 64 -7.51 6.55 4.32
C ALA A 64 -7.18 5.56 5.44
N GLN A 65 -7.54 4.29 5.26
CA GLN A 65 -7.25 3.24 6.23
C GLN A 65 -5.74 3.07 6.45
N ASN A 66 -4.94 3.09 5.39
CA ASN A 66 -3.49 2.97 5.51
C ASN A 66 -2.86 4.21 6.18
N THR A 67 -3.43 5.39 5.95
CA THR A 67 -3.04 6.63 6.63
C THR A 67 -3.33 6.53 8.13
N LEU A 68 -4.51 6.05 8.52
CA LEU A 68 -4.87 5.84 9.93
C LEU A 68 -3.94 4.83 10.60
N LYS A 69 -3.70 3.68 9.96
CA LYS A 69 -2.75 2.68 10.46
C LYS A 69 -1.36 3.27 10.71
N TYR A 70 -0.88 4.10 9.78
CA TYR A 70 0.43 4.75 9.88
C TYR A 70 0.49 5.81 11.00
N LEU A 71 -0.52 6.68 11.10
CA LEU A 71 -0.52 7.78 12.08
C LEU A 71 -0.79 7.31 13.51
N LEU A 72 -1.68 6.33 13.67
CA LEU A 72 -2.12 5.84 14.98
C LEU A 72 -1.35 4.60 15.44
N GLY A 73 -0.47 4.04 14.61
CA GLY A 73 0.42 2.93 14.99
C GLY A 73 -0.29 1.60 15.23
N PHE A 74 -1.39 1.33 14.53
CA PHE A 74 -2.13 0.06 14.63
C PHE A 74 -2.20 -0.66 13.28
N GLY A 75 -2.34 -1.98 13.33
CA GLY A 75 -2.41 -2.82 12.13
C GLY A 75 -1.12 -2.81 11.30
N GLN A 76 -1.08 -3.68 10.29
CA GLN A 76 0.03 -3.73 9.35
C GLN A 76 -0.09 -2.59 8.34
N VAL A 77 0.87 -1.67 8.31
CA VAL A 77 0.96 -0.64 7.27
C VAL A 77 1.39 -1.27 5.94
N SER A 78 0.70 -0.91 4.86
CA SER A 78 1.01 -1.36 3.51
C SER A 78 1.94 -0.35 2.82
N TYR A 79 3.09 -0.80 2.34
CA TYR A 79 4.03 0.06 1.62
C TYR A 79 3.68 0.20 0.14
N TYR A 80 3.15 -0.87 -0.45
CA TYR A 80 2.46 -0.88 -1.72
C TYR A 80 1.27 -1.82 -1.59
N LEU A 81 0.11 -1.39 -2.06
CA LEU A 81 -1.08 -2.20 -2.17
C LEU A 81 -1.75 -1.88 -3.50
N GLY A 82 -1.78 -2.87 -4.39
CA GLY A 82 -2.56 -2.82 -5.62
C GLY A 82 -3.97 -3.35 -5.43
N PHE A 83 -4.84 -3.00 -6.37
CA PHE A 83 -6.18 -3.53 -6.53
C PHE A 83 -6.42 -3.81 -8.00
N ASN A 84 -6.77 -5.05 -8.33
CA ASN A 84 -7.22 -5.46 -9.64
C ASN A 84 -8.69 -5.91 -9.54
N SER A 85 -9.59 -5.13 -10.13
CA SER A 85 -11.03 -5.39 -10.08
C SER A 85 -11.47 -6.54 -10.98
N LEU A 86 -10.70 -6.91 -12.01
CA LEU A 86 -11.05 -8.02 -12.90
C LEU A 86 -10.91 -9.36 -12.19
N THR A 87 -9.86 -9.51 -11.38
CA THR A 87 -9.56 -10.76 -10.67
C THR A 87 -9.79 -10.68 -9.17
N ASN A 88 -10.30 -9.55 -8.66
CA ASN A 88 -10.45 -9.26 -7.24
C ASN A 88 -9.17 -9.51 -6.43
N HIS A 89 -8.03 -9.15 -7.01
CA HIS A 89 -6.71 -9.45 -6.45
C HIS A 89 -6.08 -8.20 -5.83
N PHE A 90 -5.47 -8.38 -4.65
CA PHE A 90 -4.87 -7.30 -3.85
C PHE A 90 -3.39 -7.58 -3.58
N PRO A 91 -2.50 -7.37 -4.58
CA PRO A 91 -1.07 -7.59 -4.38
C PRO A 91 -0.50 -6.57 -3.41
N THR A 92 0.28 -7.05 -2.44
CA THR A 92 1.05 -6.21 -1.52
C THR A 92 2.53 -6.33 -1.83
N GLY A 93 3.29 -5.27 -1.52
CA GLY A 93 4.73 -5.29 -1.76
C GLY A 93 5.45 -4.16 -1.03
N LEU A 94 6.77 -4.16 -1.17
CA LEU A 94 7.65 -3.11 -0.73
C LEU A 94 8.53 -2.68 -1.90
N LEU A 95 8.37 -1.44 -2.33
CA LEU A 95 9.21 -0.84 -3.36
C LEU A 95 10.42 -0.18 -2.69
N LEU A 96 11.61 -0.69 -2.98
CA LEU A 96 12.86 -0.18 -2.44
C LEU A 96 13.39 1.01 -3.26
N PRO A 97 14.11 1.97 -2.63
CA PRO A 97 14.73 3.07 -3.35
C PRO A 97 15.70 2.59 -4.44
N CYS A 98 15.69 3.27 -5.58
CA CYS A 98 16.68 3.07 -6.64
C CYS A 98 18.02 3.69 -6.22
N LYS A 99 19.12 2.94 -6.35
CA LYS A 99 20.49 3.40 -6.00
C LYS A 99 20.98 4.54 -6.90
N ASP A 100 20.45 4.62 -8.11
CA ASP A 100 20.80 5.60 -9.15
C ASP A 100 19.61 6.52 -9.45
N CYS A 101 18.87 6.92 -8.41
CA CYS A 101 17.76 7.86 -8.55
C CYS A 101 18.25 9.23 -9.05
N GLU A 102 17.54 9.83 -10.01
CA GLU A 102 17.83 11.16 -10.55
C GLU A 102 17.73 12.28 -9.49
N ASN A 103 17.00 12.03 -8.40
CA ASN A 103 16.81 12.99 -7.33
C ASN A 103 17.99 12.97 -6.34
N PRO A 104 18.78 14.06 -6.22
CA PRO A 104 19.92 14.11 -5.32
C PRO A 104 19.50 13.99 -3.84
N ASP A 105 18.36 14.56 -3.45
CA ASP A 105 17.86 14.48 -2.07
C ASP A 105 17.47 13.05 -1.71
N CYS A 106 16.92 12.30 -2.68
CA CYS A 106 16.63 10.88 -2.48
C CYS A 106 17.91 10.10 -2.17
N LEU A 107 18.98 10.31 -2.94
CA LEU A 107 20.28 9.66 -2.73
C LEU A 107 20.91 10.03 -1.36
N LEU A 108 20.79 11.29 -0.95
CA LEU A 108 21.27 11.74 0.36
C LEU A 108 20.52 11.05 1.50
N LEU A 109 19.19 11.00 1.43
CA LEU A 109 18.35 10.35 2.45
C LEU A 109 18.54 8.84 2.46
N GLN A 110 18.78 8.21 1.30
CA GLN A 110 19.14 6.79 1.23
C GLN A 110 20.42 6.50 2.03
N LYS A 111 21.47 7.32 1.87
CA LYS A 111 22.70 7.21 2.66
C LYS A 111 22.44 7.39 4.16
N GLN A 112 21.55 8.32 4.52
CA GLN A 112 21.20 8.57 5.93
C GLN A 112 20.52 7.36 6.58
N TYR A 113 19.59 6.71 5.87
CA TYR A 113 18.77 5.60 6.38
C TYR A 113 19.30 4.20 6.06
N ALA A 114 20.38 4.09 5.28
CA ALA A 114 21.04 2.83 4.96
C ALA A 114 21.31 2.00 6.22
N GLY A 115 20.69 0.82 6.32
CA GLY A 115 20.82 -0.10 7.45
C GLY A 115 20.14 0.33 8.76
N LYS A 116 19.62 1.55 8.86
CA LYS A 116 18.99 2.09 10.08
C LYS A 116 17.47 1.93 10.12
N TRP A 117 16.87 1.55 9.00
CA TRP A 117 15.42 1.41 8.87
C TRP A 117 15.04 0.00 8.43
N LYS A 118 13.93 -0.48 8.97
CA LYS A 118 13.26 -1.72 8.56
C LYS A 118 11.75 -1.45 8.42
N PRO A 119 11.07 -2.16 7.51
CA PRO A 119 9.62 -2.13 7.42
C PRO A 119 8.97 -2.48 8.76
N GLN A 120 7.87 -1.80 9.07
CA GLN A 120 7.05 -2.12 10.23
C GLN A 120 6.46 -3.51 10.04
N VAL A 121 6.55 -4.34 11.07
CA VAL A 121 5.82 -5.60 11.19
C VAL A 121 4.85 -5.44 12.35
N TRP A 122 3.56 -5.58 12.08
CA TRP A 122 2.53 -5.52 13.11
C TRP A 122 2.29 -6.89 13.70
N GLU A 123 2.52 -7.01 15.00
CA GLU A 123 2.23 -8.22 15.77
C GLU A 123 0.85 -8.09 16.41
N ARG A 124 -0.02 -9.05 16.15
CA ARG A 124 -1.32 -9.13 16.80
C ARG A 124 -1.08 -9.50 18.27
N LYS A 125 -1.44 -8.61 19.19
CA LYS A 125 -1.56 -8.96 20.62
C LYS A 125 -2.80 -9.84 20.78
N VAL A 126 -2.61 -11.15 20.84
CA VAL A 126 -3.69 -12.09 21.16
C VAL A 126 -3.93 -12.00 22.67
N VAL A 127 -5.02 -11.35 23.07
CA VAL A 127 -5.55 -11.46 24.43
C VAL A 127 -6.49 -12.65 24.41
N VAL A 128 -6.09 -13.75 25.05
CA VAL A 128 -7.00 -14.87 25.27
C VAL A 128 -7.91 -14.46 26.42
N GLU A 129 -9.10 -13.96 26.09
CA GLU A 129 -10.19 -13.86 27.07
C GLU A 129 -10.84 -15.25 27.15
N GLU A 130 -10.61 -15.94 28.26
CA GLU A 130 -11.44 -17.09 28.63
C GLU A 130 -12.86 -16.59 28.86
N SER A 131 -13.73 -16.76 27.86
CA SER A 131 -15.16 -16.54 28.04
C SER A 131 -15.73 -17.64 28.94
N THR A 132 -16.09 -17.29 30.17
CA THR A 132 -16.79 -18.17 31.12
C THR A 132 -18.29 -18.32 30.83
N GLU A 133 -18.77 -17.81 29.70
CA GLU A 133 -20.17 -18.01 29.28
C GLU A 133 -20.36 -19.47 28.87
N GLU A 134 -21.26 -20.18 29.55
CA GLU A 134 -21.67 -21.52 29.16
C GLU A 134 -22.23 -21.45 27.74
N ALA A 135 -21.47 -21.96 26.77
CA ALA A 135 -21.91 -22.02 25.39
C ALA A 135 -23.21 -22.81 25.32
N GLU A 136 -24.31 -22.15 24.95
CA GLU A 136 -25.66 -22.72 24.86
C GLU A 136 -25.69 -24.03 24.04
N TRP A 137 -24.79 -24.14 23.06
CA TRP A 137 -24.66 -25.30 22.16
C TRP A 137 -23.53 -26.27 22.52
N GLY A 138 -22.88 -26.10 23.69
CA GLY A 138 -21.79 -26.96 24.16
C GLY A 138 -20.52 -26.92 23.30
N ILE A 139 -20.37 -25.90 22.45
CA ILE A 139 -19.19 -25.75 21.58
C ILE A 139 -18.05 -25.19 22.43
N THR A 140 -17.05 -26.04 22.69
CA THR A 140 -15.81 -25.63 23.37
C THR A 140 -14.70 -25.42 22.34
N TYR A 141 -13.96 -24.32 22.49
CA TYR A 141 -12.77 -24.07 21.69
C TYR A 141 -11.57 -24.78 22.33
N LEU A 142 -10.96 -25.72 21.60
CA LEU A 142 -9.69 -26.33 22.02
C LEU A 142 -8.56 -25.33 21.74
N TYR A 143 -8.20 -24.52 22.73
CA TYR A 143 -6.98 -23.71 22.68
C TYR A 143 -5.75 -24.63 22.78
N LYS A 144 -5.30 -25.20 21.66
CA LYS A 144 -4.00 -25.89 21.58
C LYS A 144 -2.90 -24.86 21.44
N ASN A 145 -2.16 -24.62 22.54
CA ASN A 145 -0.82 -24.05 22.59
C ASN A 145 -0.55 -22.85 21.66
N GLY A 146 -1.12 -21.69 22.01
CA GLY A 146 -0.47 -20.38 21.83
C GLY A 146 -0.03 -19.93 20.43
N ILE A 147 -0.38 -20.65 19.37
CA ILE A 147 -0.02 -20.29 17.99
C ILE A 147 -1.29 -20.36 17.17
N VAL A 148 -1.80 -19.19 16.79
CA VAL A 148 -2.89 -19.02 15.84
C VAL A 148 -2.24 -18.79 14.46
N PRO A 149 -2.76 -19.38 13.36
CA PRO A 149 -2.27 -19.13 12.00
C PRO A 149 -2.35 -17.65 11.58
#